data_AF-A0A953MY41-F1
#
_entry.id   AF-A0A953MY41-F1
#
_cell.length_a   1.000
_cell.length_b   1.000
_cell.length_c   1.000
_cell.angle_alpha   90.00
_cell.angle_beta   90.00
_cell.angle_gamma   90.00
#
_symmetry.space_group_name_H-M   'P 1'
#
loop_
_entity.id
_entity.type
_entity.pdbx_description
1 polymer ?
#
loop_
_entity_poly.entity_id
_entity_poly.type
_entity_poly.pdbx_seq_one_letter_code
_entity_poly.pdbx_strand_id
1 'polypeptide(L)'
;MHEVILDTEENNVLVAYLPTRKDLAIALEHGWYRIPVLHAPPIIREGKATLIAFYQPKAFGDDRYMVRWYAPITGLVILKRSEILPDEPLHPHAQKDYYVVGCAGMQQLAEPIPSKIPRRAIFFPTTLKKLFTATDINHLFNDSHLETLLWNEMLKADVPSERQFDIRAGGKWFKLDFAVFCKTANLDIECDGDAHQRSAAAVEKDKRRSNLLASAGWNVLRFTSSVLRTEMDNAMNMVHDTVNRYGGLIDPDTDGGFRYTSGPDELVLLRYWSDPAGTAPSDLTVIFIDPGVQYLDIIRHVLFCNWSTTGNTDVYFQFKDARGNSSSVIKGNFDIDAVIAPPADPGAIVGPLAPPFGSTQEYSVPAGPDAGAYVWVLPTGWTGSSSTNNITVDVGNVNNGSQLGVYALNGCGQSDTVFLDISTGFMERMSGELVTLYPSPTTGQFQVSGIHGNARILVYSSNGQVIRDLQTVQEAYTLDLSNEVNGLYAIRVVMGAAISHLKVMVQH
;
A
#
# COMPACT_ATOMS: atom_id res chain seq x y z
N MET A 1 33.93 25.59 -18.71
CA MET A 1 32.65 26.06 -19.30
C MET A 1 31.54 25.32 -18.58
N HIS A 2 30.77 26.00 -17.74
CA HIS A 2 29.49 25.47 -17.26
C HIS A 2 28.50 25.65 -18.39
N GLU A 3 28.18 24.57 -19.09
CA GLU A 3 27.12 24.57 -20.08
C GLU A 3 25.81 24.81 -19.34
N VAL A 4 25.06 25.83 -19.75
CA VAL A 4 23.73 26.12 -19.22
C VAL A 4 22.85 24.93 -19.60
N ILE A 5 22.56 24.05 -18.63
CA ILE A 5 21.63 22.94 -18.82
C ILE A 5 20.26 23.57 -19.10
N LEU A 6 19.84 23.56 -20.36
CA LEU A 6 18.49 23.97 -20.75
C LEU A 6 17.49 23.02 -20.05
N ASP A 7 16.72 23.58 -19.13
CA ASP A 7 15.72 22.86 -18.33
C ASP A 7 14.50 22.57 -19.21
N THR A 8 14.55 21.45 -19.94
CA THR A 8 13.36 20.88 -20.54
C THR A 8 12.76 19.88 -19.56
N GLU A 9 11.51 20.08 -19.14
CA GLU A 9 10.75 19.05 -18.39
C GLU A 9 10.59 17.74 -19.17
N GLU A 10 10.92 17.75 -20.48
CA GLU A 10 10.86 16.60 -21.36
C GLU A 10 12.00 15.60 -21.13
N ASN A 11 11.59 14.34 -21.16
CA ASN A 11 12.49 13.19 -21.12
C ASN A 11 13.35 13.10 -22.39
N ASN A 12 14.64 13.38 -22.26
CA ASN A 12 15.62 13.37 -23.34
C ASN A 12 16.86 12.51 -23.04
N VAL A 13 16.96 11.93 -21.85
CA VAL A 13 18.04 11.03 -21.45
C VAL A 13 17.49 9.62 -21.25
N LEU A 14 18.18 8.60 -21.74
CA LEU A 14 17.92 7.21 -21.36
C LEU A 14 18.90 6.76 -20.28
N VAL A 15 18.41 6.25 -19.15
CA VAL A 15 19.22 5.42 -18.24
C VAL A 15 19.09 3.96 -18.68
N ALA A 16 20.22 3.34 -19.02
CA ALA A 16 20.32 1.98 -19.56
C ALA A 16 21.09 1.05 -18.61
N TYR A 17 20.63 -0.19 -18.50
CA TYR A 17 21.34 -1.24 -17.78
C TYR A 17 22.62 -1.65 -18.50
N LEU A 18 23.78 -1.57 -17.85
CA LEU A 18 25.07 -2.02 -18.42
C LEU A 18 25.47 -3.36 -17.80
N PRO A 19 25.31 -4.51 -18.48
CA PRO A 19 25.33 -5.81 -17.82
C PRO A 19 26.70 -6.21 -17.28
N THR A 20 27.77 -5.97 -18.05
CA THR A 20 29.11 -6.48 -17.75
C THR A 20 30.22 -5.47 -18.04
N ARG A 21 31.39 -5.69 -17.45
CA ARG A 21 32.61 -4.92 -17.77
C ARG A 21 33.03 -5.06 -19.25
N LYS A 22 32.70 -6.18 -19.91
CA LYS A 22 32.91 -6.36 -21.36
C LYS A 22 32.04 -5.36 -22.16
N ASP A 23 30.80 -5.16 -21.75
CA ASP A 23 29.91 -4.18 -22.38
C ASP A 23 30.40 -2.75 -22.17
N LEU A 24 30.96 -2.44 -20.99
CA LEU A 24 31.60 -1.14 -20.73
C LEU A 24 32.81 -0.93 -21.64
N ALA A 25 33.67 -1.94 -21.79
CA ALA A 25 34.84 -1.86 -22.67
C ALA A 25 34.43 -1.60 -24.12
N ILE A 26 33.41 -2.29 -24.62
CA ILE A 26 32.85 -2.03 -25.96
C ILE A 26 32.39 -0.58 -26.11
N ALA A 27 31.65 -0.06 -25.12
CA ALA A 27 31.16 1.32 -25.16
C ALA A 27 32.31 2.35 -25.14
N LEU A 28 33.36 2.10 -24.35
CA LEU A 28 34.53 2.99 -24.24
C LEU A 28 35.44 2.92 -25.48
N GLU A 29 35.72 1.72 -25.99
CA GLU A 29 36.71 1.49 -27.05
C GLU A 29 36.11 1.62 -28.46
N HIS A 30 34.87 1.16 -28.63
CA HIS A 30 34.20 1.15 -29.93
C HIS A 30 33.08 2.18 -30.06
N GLY A 31 32.71 2.87 -28.98
CA GLY A 31 31.77 3.99 -29.02
C GLY A 31 30.33 3.58 -29.33
N TRP A 32 29.91 2.36 -28.97
CA TRP A 32 28.52 1.93 -29.13
C TRP A 32 28.03 1.04 -27.98
N TYR A 33 26.72 1.07 -27.74
CA TYR A 33 26.00 0.20 -26.82
C TYR A 33 24.80 -0.44 -27.51
N ARG A 34 24.34 -1.60 -27.04
CA ARG A 34 23.22 -2.33 -27.66
C ARG A 34 22.02 -2.48 -26.74
N ILE A 35 20.83 -2.26 -27.27
CA ILE A 35 19.55 -2.48 -26.59
C ILE A 35 18.72 -3.48 -27.41
N PRO A 36 18.27 -4.61 -26.85
CA PRO A 36 17.39 -5.52 -27.58
C PRO A 36 16.13 -4.78 -28.04
N VAL A 37 15.74 -4.89 -29.32
CA VAL A 37 14.56 -4.19 -29.86
C VAL A 37 13.29 -4.52 -29.06
N LEU A 38 13.15 -5.79 -28.63
CA LEU A 38 12.03 -6.26 -27.81
C LEU A 38 11.87 -5.51 -26.48
N HIS A 39 12.95 -4.94 -25.95
CA HIS A 39 12.99 -4.27 -24.65
C HIS A 39 13.29 -2.77 -24.76
N ALA A 40 13.36 -2.23 -25.97
CA ALA A 40 13.72 -0.84 -26.20
C ALA A 40 12.60 0.12 -25.75
N PRO A 41 12.88 1.10 -24.87
CA PRO A 41 11.89 2.05 -24.41
C PRO A 41 11.43 2.98 -25.55
N PRO A 42 10.21 3.56 -25.46
CA PRO A 42 9.68 4.47 -26.48
C PRO A 42 10.66 5.58 -26.89
N ILE A 43 11.37 6.19 -25.93
CA ILE A 43 12.33 7.27 -26.17
C ILE A 43 13.45 6.89 -27.17
N ILE A 44 13.83 5.61 -27.23
CA ILE A 44 14.79 5.09 -28.22
C ILE A 44 14.08 4.81 -29.55
N ARG A 45 12.92 4.15 -29.51
CA ARG A 45 12.16 3.81 -30.72
C ARG A 45 11.74 5.04 -31.52
N GLU A 46 11.47 6.14 -30.83
CA GLU A 46 11.05 7.43 -31.39
C GLU A 46 12.24 8.36 -31.68
N GLY A 47 13.48 7.96 -31.37
CA GLY A 47 14.68 8.76 -31.61
C GLY A 47 14.74 10.07 -30.80
N LYS A 48 14.06 10.12 -29.64
CA LYS A 48 13.97 11.31 -28.79
C LYS A 48 15.11 11.43 -27.78
N ALA A 49 15.80 10.33 -27.48
CA ALA A 49 16.92 10.34 -26.56
C ALA A 49 18.12 11.04 -27.20
N THR A 50 18.65 12.07 -26.55
CA THR A 50 19.86 12.79 -26.96
C THR A 50 21.09 12.31 -26.19
N LEU A 51 20.89 11.64 -25.06
CA LEU A 51 21.95 11.20 -24.18
C LEU A 51 21.61 9.82 -23.59
N ILE A 52 22.61 8.97 -23.39
CA ILE A 52 22.49 7.68 -22.71
C ILE A 52 23.39 7.64 -21.48
N ALA A 53 22.86 7.19 -20.36
CA ALA A 53 23.58 6.98 -19.11
C ALA A 53 23.48 5.50 -18.69
N PHE A 54 24.43 5.02 -17.87
CA PHE A 54 24.61 3.60 -17.63
C PHE A 54 24.57 3.23 -16.15
N TYR A 55 23.59 2.40 -15.79
CA TYR A 55 23.49 1.74 -14.50
C TYR A 55 24.35 0.48 -14.45
N GLN A 56 25.25 0.40 -13.48
CA GLN A 56 26.17 -0.72 -13.27
C GLN A 56 25.63 -1.69 -12.20
N PRO A 57 25.39 -2.98 -12.52
CA PRO A 57 24.94 -3.99 -11.56
C PRO A 57 26.10 -4.58 -10.74
N LYS A 58 25.80 -5.64 -9.97
CA LYS A 58 26.74 -6.40 -9.12
C LYS A 58 28.05 -6.79 -9.82
N ALA A 59 28.02 -7.02 -11.12
CA ALA A 59 29.20 -7.39 -11.92
C ALA A 59 30.35 -6.36 -11.88
N PHE A 60 30.09 -5.15 -11.40
CA PHE A 60 31.06 -4.06 -11.34
C PHE A 60 31.80 -3.92 -9.99
N GLY A 61 31.64 -4.86 -9.05
CA GLY A 61 32.44 -4.84 -7.81
C GLY A 61 32.19 -3.58 -7.00
N ASP A 62 33.21 -2.77 -6.74
CA ASP A 62 33.08 -1.53 -5.97
C ASP A 62 32.29 -0.43 -6.70
N ASP A 63 32.23 -0.48 -8.03
CA ASP A 63 31.40 0.40 -8.87
C ASP A 63 30.00 -0.17 -9.13
N ARG A 64 29.50 -1.06 -8.26
CA ARG A 64 28.17 -1.66 -8.40
C ARG A 64 27.07 -0.73 -7.90
N TYR A 65 25.87 -0.96 -8.42
CA TYR A 65 24.61 -0.33 -8.02
C TYR A 65 24.64 1.19 -8.10
N MET A 66 25.10 1.71 -9.24
CA MET A 66 25.15 3.15 -9.49
C MET A 66 25.04 3.48 -10.98
N VAL A 67 24.60 4.71 -11.28
CA VAL A 67 24.78 5.33 -12.59
C VAL A 67 26.07 6.15 -12.54
N ARG A 68 27.02 5.86 -13.42
CA ARG A 68 28.33 6.55 -13.44
C ARG A 68 28.68 7.10 -14.80
N TRP A 69 28.41 6.34 -15.85
CA TRP A 69 28.85 6.68 -17.19
C TRP A 69 27.71 7.25 -18.01
N TYR A 70 28.01 8.20 -18.89
CA TYR A 70 27.08 8.72 -19.87
C TYR A 70 27.78 9.14 -21.16
N ALA A 71 27.02 9.28 -22.24
CA ALA A 71 27.50 9.79 -23.52
C ALA A 71 26.36 10.41 -24.33
N PRO A 72 26.64 11.43 -25.17
CA PRO A 72 25.71 11.86 -26.21
C PRO A 72 25.39 10.69 -27.17
N ILE A 73 24.13 10.61 -27.59
CA ILE A 73 23.73 9.65 -28.62
C ILE A 73 24.10 10.22 -29.99
N THR A 74 25.07 9.59 -30.66
CA THR A 74 25.61 10.06 -31.96
C THR A 74 24.92 9.42 -33.16
N GLY A 75 24.18 8.33 -32.94
CA GLY A 75 23.46 7.62 -33.98
C GLY A 75 22.66 6.45 -33.42
N LEU A 76 21.66 6.01 -34.18
CA LEU A 76 20.81 4.88 -33.83
C LEU A 76 20.55 4.05 -35.07
N VAL A 77 20.99 2.80 -35.07
CA VAL A 77 20.75 1.83 -36.16
C VAL A 77 20.28 0.51 -35.59
N ILE A 78 19.54 -0.28 -36.38
CA ILE A 78 19.14 -1.64 -35.99
C ILE A 78 20.02 -2.63 -36.72
N LEU A 79 20.71 -3.49 -35.98
CA LEU A 79 21.56 -4.56 -36.51
C LEU A 79 21.29 -5.86 -35.73
N LYS A 80 21.58 -7.02 -36.33
CA LYS A 80 21.52 -8.29 -35.61
C LYS A 80 22.69 -8.44 -34.65
N ARG A 81 22.50 -9.21 -33.58
CA ARG A 81 23.59 -9.53 -32.63
C ARG A 81 24.81 -10.13 -33.32
N SER A 82 24.62 -11.02 -34.29
CA SER A 82 25.72 -11.64 -35.04
C SER A 82 26.55 -10.66 -35.85
N GLU A 83 25.99 -9.50 -36.23
CA GLU A 83 26.69 -8.46 -36.97
C GLU A 83 27.57 -7.60 -36.05
N ILE A 84 27.10 -7.33 -34.83
CA ILE A 84 27.80 -6.48 -33.86
C ILE A 84 28.74 -7.27 -32.91
N LEU A 85 28.53 -8.57 -32.78
CA LEU A 85 29.33 -9.48 -31.96
C LEU A 85 29.63 -10.76 -32.77
N PRO A 86 30.48 -10.67 -33.80
CA PRO A 86 30.75 -11.78 -34.72
C PRO A 86 31.42 -12.98 -34.05
N ASP A 87 32.14 -12.77 -32.94
CA ASP A 87 32.82 -13.81 -32.17
C ASP A 87 31.86 -14.68 -31.33
N GLU A 88 30.56 -14.37 -31.33
CA GLU A 88 29.53 -15.12 -30.59
C GLU A 88 28.47 -15.77 -31.51
N PRO A 89 28.86 -16.53 -32.56
CA PRO A 89 27.94 -16.94 -33.63
C PRO A 89 26.89 -17.96 -33.16
N LEU A 90 27.18 -18.74 -32.11
CA LEU A 90 26.27 -19.73 -31.53
C LEU A 90 25.40 -19.18 -30.39
N HIS A 91 25.44 -17.87 -30.12
CA HIS A 91 24.66 -17.28 -29.05
C HIS A 91 23.14 -17.46 -29.32
N PRO A 92 22.31 -17.83 -28.32
CA PRO A 92 20.86 -18.07 -28.53
C PRO A 92 20.10 -16.90 -29.16
N HIS A 93 20.66 -15.69 -29.04
CA HIS A 93 20.10 -14.44 -29.57
C HIS A 93 20.85 -13.89 -30.79
N ALA A 94 21.71 -14.67 -31.45
CA ALA A 94 22.54 -14.20 -32.57
C ALA A 94 21.71 -13.53 -33.69
N GLN A 95 20.52 -14.05 -33.98
CA GLN A 95 19.62 -13.54 -35.03
C GLN A 95 18.60 -12.51 -34.54
N LYS A 96 18.64 -12.09 -33.26
CA LYS A 96 17.73 -11.07 -32.76
C LYS A 96 18.24 -9.68 -33.10
N ASP A 97 17.29 -8.77 -33.32
CA ASP A 97 17.57 -7.37 -33.62
C ASP A 97 17.89 -6.57 -32.36
N TYR A 98 18.88 -5.70 -32.49
CA TYR A 98 19.33 -4.77 -31.45
C TYR A 98 19.40 -3.37 -32.03
N TYR A 99 18.92 -2.40 -31.25
CA TYR A 99 19.34 -1.01 -31.42
C TYR A 99 20.81 -0.91 -31.04
N VAL A 100 21.62 -0.42 -31.96
CA VAL A 100 23.01 -0.02 -31.75
C VAL A 100 23.00 1.49 -31.58
N VAL A 101 23.20 1.90 -30.33
CA VAL A 101 23.24 3.29 -29.89
C VAL A 101 24.69 3.74 -29.95
N GLY A 102 24.99 4.68 -30.84
CA GLY A 102 26.29 5.35 -30.86
C GLY A 102 26.46 6.17 -29.59
N CYS A 103 27.53 5.89 -28.85
CA CYS A 103 27.86 6.53 -27.57
C CYS A 103 29.34 6.90 -27.49
N ALA A 104 29.92 7.32 -28.62
CA ALA A 104 31.30 7.81 -28.65
C ALA A 104 31.46 9.02 -27.70
N GLY A 105 32.61 9.08 -27.01
CA GLY A 105 32.86 10.15 -26.04
C GLY A 105 32.23 9.91 -24.66
N MET A 106 32.19 8.65 -24.21
CA MET A 106 31.80 8.28 -22.85
C MET A 106 32.54 9.09 -21.78
N GLN A 107 31.78 9.62 -20.84
CA GLN A 107 32.24 10.43 -19.71
C GLN A 107 31.73 9.84 -18.40
N GLN A 108 32.46 10.12 -17.32
CA GLN A 108 31.97 9.86 -15.98
C GLN A 108 31.21 11.08 -15.47
N LEU A 109 30.12 10.84 -14.75
CA LEU A 109 29.52 11.86 -13.89
C LEU A 109 30.55 12.29 -12.83
N ALA A 110 30.54 13.58 -12.50
CA ALA A 110 31.40 14.12 -11.44
C ALA A 110 31.12 13.41 -10.10
N GLU A 111 29.84 13.20 -9.81
CA GLU A 111 29.36 12.39 -8.69
C GLU A 111 28.52 11.23 -9.25
N PRO A 112 28.87 9.97 -8.97
CA PRO A 112 28.05 8.83 -9.38
C PRO A 112 26.75 8.80 -8.59
N ILE A 113 25.66 8.35 -9.23
CA ILE A 113 24.33 8.30 -8.61
C ILE A 113 24.10 6.89 -8.05
N PRO A 114 24.17 6.67 -6.73
CA PRO A 114 24.00 5.37 -6.13
C PRO A 114 22.54 4.89 -6.21
N SER A 115 22.37 3.59 -6.00
CA SER A 115 21.10 2.91 -5.81
C SER A 115 21.24 2.04 -4.58
N LYS A 116 20.54 2.40 -3.50
CA LYS A 116 20.59 1.62 -2.23
C LYS A 116 20.17 0.17 -2.46
N ILE A 117 19.10 -0.03 -3.23
CA ILE A 117 18.60 -1.36 -3.57
C ILE A 117 19.03 -1.77 -4.99
N PRO A 118 19.52 -3.00 -5.22
CA PRO A 118 19.92 -3.47 -6.53
C PRO A 118 18.79 -3.44 -7.56
N ARG A 119 19.04 -2.84 -8.73
CA ARG A 119 18.11 -2.82 -9.86
C ARG A 119 18.49 -3.85 -10.93
N ARG A 120 17.50 -4.35 -11.67
CA ARG A 120 17.71 -5.41 -12.68
C ARG A 120 17.15 -4.99 -14.03
N ALA A 121 18.00 -5.05 -15.06
CA ALA A 121 17.60 -4.88 -16.46
C ALA A 121 16.74 -3.63 -16.73
N ILE A 122 17.03 -2.53 -16.03
CA ILE A 122 16.25 -1.30 -16.09
C ILE A 122 16.57 -0.50 -17.36
N PHE A 123 15.51 0.05 -17.96
CA PHE A 123 15.57 1.06 -19.00
C PHE A 123 14.48 2.08 -18.70
N PHE A 124 14.84 3.31 -18.41
CA PHE A 124 13.86 4.34 -18.13
C PHE A 124 14.32 5.73 -18.60
N PRO A 125 13.38 6.56 -19.08
CA PRO A 125 13.69 7.91 -19.48
C PRO A 125 13.87 8.85 -18.27
N THR A 126 14.71 9.86 -18.43
CA THR A 126 14.89 10.97 -17.47
C THR A 126 15.26 12.26 -18.21
N THR A 127 15.47 13.34 -17.47
CA THR A 127 15.89 14.64 -17.98
C THR A 127 17.39 14.86 -17.77
N LEU A 128 18.00 15.73 -18.59
CA LEU A 128 19.39 16.16 -18.40
C LEU A 128 19.62 16.73 -16.99
N LYS A 129 18.71 17.59 -16.52
CA LYS A 129 18.78 18.18 -15.18
C LYS A 129 18.85 17.09 -14.11
N LYS A 130 17.94 16.12 -14.13
CA LYS A 130 17.93 15.01 -13.16
C LYS A 130 19.21 14.19 -13.22
N LEU A 131 19.73 13.88 -14.41
CA LEU A 131 21.00 13.14 -14.55
C LEU A 131 22.18 13.83 -13.86
N PHE A 132 22.25 15.16 -13.90
CA PHE A 132 23.38 15.90 -13.35
C PHE A 132 23.17 16.41 -11.92
N THR A 133 21.95 16.31 -11.35
CA THR A 133 21.65 16.78 -9.99
C THR A 133 21.18 15.70 -9.03
N ALA A 134 20.80 14.51 -9.52
CA ALA A 134 20.30 13.43 -8.68
C ALA A 134 21.39 12.89 -7.75
N THR A 135 21.03 12.68 -6.49
CA THR A 135 21.91 12.09 -5.45
C THR A 135 21.60 10.63 -5.17
N ASP A 136 20.50 10.12 -5.71
CA ASP A 136 20.06 8.72 -5.62
C ASP A 136 19.23 8.38 -6.86
N ILE A 137 19.24 7.11 -7.26
CA ILE A 137 18.53 6.62 -8.46
C ILE A 137 17.04 6.98 -8.46
N ASN A 138 16.39 7.06 -7.30
CA ASN A 138 14.98 7.38 -7.19
C ASN A 138 14.67 8.82 -7.63
N HIS A 139 15.66 9.73 -7.58
CA HIS A 139 15.53 11.10 -8.11
C HIS A 139 15.56 11.16 -9.65
N LEU A 140 15.99 10.09 -10.33
CA LEU A 140 16.07 10.07 -11.79
C LEU A 140 14.71 9.83 -12.45
N PHE A 141 13.75 9.18 -11.79
CA PHE A 141 12.46 8.86 -12.41
C PHE A 141 11.64 10.12 -12.71
N ASN A 142 11.06 10.17 -13.91
CA ASN A 142 10.30 11.30 -14.44
C ASN A 142 9.02 10.82 -15.15
N ASP A 143 8.26 10.02 -14.41
CA ASP A 143 7.03 9.36 -14.87
C ASP A 143 5.84 10.34 -14.80
N SER A 144 4.96 10.23 -13.79
CA SER A 144 3.81 11.13 -13.65
C SER A 144 3.98 12.22 -12.57
N HIS A 145 3.26 13.33 -12.75
CA HIS A 145 3.21 14.41 -11.75
C HIS A 145 2.63 13.92 -10.41
N LEU A 146 1.61 13.05 -10.44
CA LEU A 146 0.99 12.52 -9.23
C LEU A 146 1.91 11.56 -8.47
N GLU A 147 2.62 10.68 -9.18
CA GLU A 147 3.68 9.87 -8.56
C GLU A 147 4.74 10.77 -7.93
N THR A 148 5.15 11.83 -8.62
CA THR A 148 6.14 12.76 -8.08
C THR A 148 5.63 13.46 -6.81
N LEU A 149 4.36 13.87 -6.76
CA LEU A 149 3.74 14.45 -5.57
C LEU A 149 3.71 13.45 -4.41
N LEU A 150 3.16 12.25 -4.64
CA LEU A 150 3.08 11.21 -3.61
C LEU A 150 4.46 10.82 -3.08
N TRP A 151 5.44 10.70 -3.97
CA TRP A 151 6.82 10.43 -3.59
C TRP A 151 7.42 11.51 -2.69
N ASN A 152 7.18 12.79 -3.01
CA ASN A 152 7.64 13.90 -2.18
C ASN A 152 6.98 13.87 -0.80
N GLU A 153 5.70 13.52 -0.69
CA GLU A 153 5.03 13.37 0.62
C GLU A 153 5.60 12.19 1.40
N MET A 154 5.86 11.05 0.76
CA MET A 154 6.55 9.92 1.40
C MET A 154 7.94 10.31 1.90
N LEU A 155 8.72 11.08 1.13
CA LEU A 155 10.03 11.58 1.58
C LEU A 155 9.92 12.51 2.79
N LYS A 156 8.95 13.44 2.79
CA LYS A 156 8.69 14.34 3.94
C LYS A 156 8.29 13.55 5.20
N ALA A 157 7.53 12.49 5.00
CA ALA A 157 7.05 11.60 6.07
C ALA A 157 8.08 10.53 6.48
N ASP A 158 9.32 10.62 5.98
CA ASP A 158 10.40 9.66 6.23
C ASP A 158 9.96 8.21 5.91
N VAL A 159 9.28 8.02 4.79
CA VAL A 159 8.90 6.73 4.22
C VAL A 159 9.79 6.45 2.99
N PRO A 160 10.88 5.69 3.14
CA PRO A 160 11.76 5.35 2.02
C PRO A 160 10.99 4.47 1.04
N SER A 161 11.00 4.86 -0.22
CA SER A 161 10.27 4.18 -1.28
C SER A 161 11.13 4.03 -2.53
N GLU A 162 11.22 2.81 -3.05
CA GLU A 162 11.88 2.53 -4.32
C GLU A 162 10.88 2.71 -5.46
N ARG A 163 11.17 3.67 -6.35
CA ARG A 163 10.35 3.96 -7.51
C ARG A 163 10.55 2.93 -8.63
N GLN A 164 9.49 2.66 -9.38
CA GLN A 164 9.52 1.83 -10.60
C GLN A 164 10.21 0.47 -10.38
N PHE A 165 9.92 -0.16 -9.24
CA PHE A 165 10.64 -1.31 -8.72
C PHE A 165 10.22 -2.61 -9.41
N ASP A 166 11.19 -3.38 -9.91
CA ASP A 166 10.93 -4.65 -10.60
C ASP A 166 10.98 -5.84 -9.63
N ILE A 167 9.86 -6.56 -9.52
CA ILE A 167 9.73 -7.77 -8.69
C ILE A 167 9.35 -8.98 -9.54
N ARG A 168 9.80 -10.17 -9.12
CA ARG A 168 9.40 -11.44 -9.73
C ARG A 168 8.46 -12.20 -8.82
N ALA A 169 7.23 -12.41 -9.27
CA ALA A 169 6.22 -13.20 -8.55
C ALA A 169 5.54 -14.19 -9.50
N GLY A 170 5.35 -15.44 -9.06
CA GLY A 170 4.73 -16.49 -9.88
C GLY A 170 5.40 -16.73 -11.24
N GLY A 171 6.73 -16.58 -11.29
CA GLY A 171 7.52 -16.72 -12.52
C GLY A 171 7.47 -15.53 -13.49
N LYS A 172 6.64 -14.50 -13.22
CA LYS A 172 6.49 -13.29 -14.04
C LYS A 172 7.14 -12.09 -13.37
N TRP A 173 7.51 -11.10 -14.20
CA TRP A 173 8.01 -9.81 -13.74
C TRP A 173 6.87 -8.81 -13.65
N PHE A 174 6.86 -8.03 -12.57
CA PHE A 174 5.95 -6.92 -12.34
C PHE A 174 6.78 -5.67 -12.02
N LYS A 175 6.27 -4.52 -12.43
CA LYS A 175 6.83 -3.21 -12.11
C LYS A 175 5.85 -2.55 -11.14
N LEU A 176 6.37 -2.13 -10.00
CA LEU A 176 5.65 -1.46 -8.92
C LEU A 176 5.95 0.04 -9.02
N ASP A 177 4.94 0.90 -8.88
CA ASP A 177 5.19 2.35 -8.93
C ASP A 177 6.07 2.77 -7.76
N PHE A 178 5.71 2.30 -6.55
CA PHE A 178 6.53 2.43 -5.35
C PHE A 178 6.58 1.14 -4.57
N ALA A 179 7.78 0.74 -4.17
CA ALA A 179 8.01 -0.35 -3.24
C ALA A 179 8.46 0.19 -1.89
N VAL A 180 7.75 -0.18 -0.82
CA VAL A 180 8.12 0.10 0.57
C VAL A 180 8.34 -1.22 1.30
N PHE A 181 9.46 -1.34 2.00
CA PHE A 181 9.87 -2.60 2.64
C PHE A 181 9.59 -2.54 4.15
N CYS A 182 8.76 -3.45 4.65
CA CYS A 182 8.39 -3.52 6.06
C CYS A 182 8.79 -4.89 6.66
N LYS A 183 8.71 -5.00 7.99
CA LYS A 183 9.16 -6.20 8.73
C LYS A 183 8.47 -7.49 8.32
N THR A 184 7.15 -7.48 8.21
CA THR A 184 6.35 -8.72 8.01
C THR A 184 5.79 -8.86 6.60
N ALA A 185 5.52 -7.76 5.89
CA ALA A 185 5.12 -7.75 4.49
C ALA A 185 5.58 -6.46 3.79
N ASN A 186 5.86 -6.53 2.50
CA ASN A 186 6.21 -5.36 1.68
C ASN A 186 4.96 -4.71 1.10
N LEU A 187 5.08 -3.44 0.72
CA LEU A 187 4.00 -2.64 0.16
C LEU A 187 4.31 -2.23 -1.28
N ASP A 188 3.39 -2.51 -2.17
CA ASP A 188 3.27 -1.95 -3.52
C ASP A 188 2.26 -0.80 -3.42
N ILE A 189 2.70 0.45 -3.65
CA ILE A 189 1.80 1.60 -3.71
C ILE A 189 1.67 2.00 -5.17
N GLU A 190 0.46 1.91 -5.71
CA GLU A 190 0.15 2.21 -7.11
C GLU A 190 -0.60 3.52 -7.26
N CYS A 191 -0.15 4.32 -8.22
CA CYS A 191 -0.84 5.51 -8.67
C CYS A 191 -1.72 5.14 -9.87
N ASP A 192 -2.94 4.68 -9.60
CA ASP A 192 -3.89 4.39 -10.67
C ASP A 192 -4.31 5.72 -11.33
N GLY A 193 -3.75 5.97 -12.52
CA GLY A 193 -4.33 6.93 -13.46
C GLY A 193 -5.77 6.53 -13.71
N ASP A 194 -6.72 7.47 -13.70
CA ASP A 194 -8.17 7.22 -13.87
C ASP A 194 -8.58 6.70 -15.27
N ALA A 195 -7.78 5.83 -15.89
CA ALA A 195 -8.10 5.07 -17.06
C ALA A 195 -8.20 3.60 -16.65
N HIS A 196 -9.35 2.98 -16.89
CA HIS A 196 -9.51 1.88 -17.84
C HIS A 196 -10.96 1.38 -17.68
N GLN A 197 -11.75 1.55 -18.75
CA GLN A 197 -13.01 0.84 -18.95
C GLN A 197 -12.74 -0.67 -18.79
N ARG A 198 -13.08 -1.24 -17.63
CA ARG A 198 -12.69 -2.61 -17.27
C ARG A 198 -13.60 -3.61 -17.97
N SER A 199 -13.10 -4.20 -19.06
CA SER A 199 -13.62 -5.48 -19.54
C SER A 199 -13.44 -6.55 -18.45
N ALA A 200 -14.29 -7.58 -18.43
CA ALA A 200 -14.18 -8.69 -17.46
C ALA A 200 -12.78 -9.35 -17.46
N ALA A 201 -12.12 -9.39 -18.63
CA ALA A 201 -10.76 -9.91 -18.77
C ALA A 201 -9.70 -9.05 -18.07
N ALA A 202 -9.89 -7.72 -18.00
CA ALA A 202 -8.98 -6.83 -17.27
C ALA A 202 -9.09 -7.01 -15.75
N VAL A 203 -10.31 -7.22 -15.24
CA VAL A 203 -10.57 -7.49 -13.82
C VAL A 203 -9.94 -8.81 -13.38
N GLU A 204 -10.11 -9.87 -14.18
CA GLU A 204 -9.53 -11.18 -13.86
C GLU A 204 -7.98 -11.15 -13.89
N LYS A 205 -7.41 -10.41 -14.84
CA LYS A 205 -5.96 -10.19 -14.93
C LYS A 205 -5.43 -9.44 -13.70
N ASP A 206 -6.14 -8.43 -13.23
CA ASP A 206 -5.77 -7.62 -12.07
C ASP A 206 -5.87 -8.44 -10.76
N LYS A 207 -6.95 -9.21 -10.56
CA LYS A 207 -7.07 -10.14 -9.44
C LYS A 207 -5.94 -11.16 -9.40
N ARG A 208 -5.60 -11.75 -10.55
CA ARG A 208 -4.49 -12.70 -10.65
C ARG A 208 -3.15 -12.05 -10.33
N ARG A 209 -2.94 -10.79 -10.76
CA ARG A 209 -1.73 -10.02 -10.41
C ARG A 209 -1.65 -9.82 -8.89
N SER A 210 -2.69 -9.30 -8.27
CA SER A 210 -2.74 -9.06 -6.82
C SER A 210 -2.47 -10.34 -6.02
N ASN A 211 -3.07 -11.48 -6.41
CA ASN A 211 -2.83 -12.76 -5.73
C ASN A 211 -1.37 -13.24 -5.85
N LEU A 212 -0.72 -13.01 -7.00
CA LEU A 212 0.68 -13.38 -7.18
C LEU A 212 1.61 -12.51 -6.34
N LEU A 213 1.34 -11.19 -6.27
CA LEU A 213 2.09 -10.26 -5.42
C LEU A 213 1.91 -10.62 -3.93
N ALA A 214 0.67 -10.85 -3.48
CA ALA A 214 0.38 -11.30 -2.11
C ALA A 214 1.12 -12.59 -1.75
N SER A 215 1.14 -13.59 -2.66
CA SER A 215 1.89 -14.83 -2.44
C SER A 215 3.41 -14.64 -2.35
N ALA A 216 3.93 -13.50 -2.83
CA ALA A 216 5.33 -13.11 -2.74
C ALA A 216 5.60 -12.15 -1.57
N GLY A 217 4.64 -11.95 -0.66
CA GLY A 217 4.77 -11.09 0.51
C GLY A 217 4.54 -9.61 0.24
N TRP A 218 3.78 -9.27 -0.81
CA TRP A 218 3.44 -7.88 -1.16
C TRP A 218 1.96 -7.59 -0.98
N ASN A 219 1.63 -6.54 -0.21
CA ASN A 219 0.30 -5.94 -0.21
C ASN A 219 0.27 -4.76 -1.20
N VAL A 220 -0.85 -4.57 -1.88
CA VAL A 220 -1.03 -3.50 -2.87
C VAL A 220 -2.00 -2.44 -2.35
N LEU A 221 -1.53 -1.21 -2.15
CA LEU A 221 -2.38 -0.03 -1.97
C LEU A 221 -2.54 0.67 -3.32
N ARG A 222 -3.77 0.98 -3.71
CA ARG A 222 -4.06 1.70 -4.95
C ARG A 222 -4.73 3.02 -4.64
N PHE A 223 -4.13 4.10 -5.15
CA PHE A 223 -4.69 5.44 -5.03
C PHE A 223 -5.09 5.95 -6.41
N THR A 224 -6.34 6.36 -6.54
CA THR A 224 -6.82 7.00 -7.76
C THR A 224 -6.26 8.41 -7.88
N SER A 225 -6.26 8.93 -9.11
CA SER A 225 -5.78 10.30 -9.34
C SER A 225 -6.62 11.34 -8.60
N SER A 226 -7.90 11.07 -8.36
CA SER A 226 -8.76 11.91 -7.51
C SER A 226 -8.28 11.94 -6.07
N VAL A 227 -8.07 10.78 -5.44
CA VAL A 227 -7.64 10.68 -4.03
C VAL A 227 -6.32 11.41 -3.82
N LEU A 228 -5.34 11.20 -4.69
CA LEU A 228 -4.03 11.87 -4.58
C LEU A 228 -4.11 13.40 -4.76
N ARG A 229 -5.16 13.93 -5.39
CA ARG A 229 -5.34 15.38 -5.57
C ARG A 229 -6.10 16.02 -4.43
N THR A 230 -7.10 15.35 -3.88
CA THR A 230 -8.03 15.95 -2.91
C THR A 230 -7.82 15.48 -1.48
N GLU A 231 -7.18 14.32 -1.29
CA GLU A 231 -7.12 13.59 -0.02
C GLU A 231 -5.72 12.98 0.20
N MET A 232 -4.67 13.71 -0.17
CA MET A 232 -3.27 13.26 -0.04
C MET A 232 -2.94 12.86 1.42
N ASP A 233 -3.41 13.62 2.40
CA ASP A 233 -3.20 13.30 3.82
C ASP A 233 -3.84 11.95 4.20
N ASN A 234 -5.04 11.66 3.70
CA ASN A 234 -5.70 10.36 3.91
C ASN A 234 -4.91 9.22 3.26
N ALA A 235 -4.38 9.45 2.05
CA ALA A 235 -3.53 8.47 1.38
C ALA A 235 -2.25 8.18 2.19
N MET A 236 -1.60 9.22 2.71
CA MET A 236 -0.42 9.07 3.56
C MET A 236 -0.73 8.38 4.89
N ASN A 237 -1.87 8.68 5.52
CA ASN A 237 -2.31 7.96 6.72
C ASN A 237 -2.49 6.46 6.45
N MET A 238 -3.12 6.10 5.32
CA MET A 238 -3.23 4.69 4.92
C MET A 238 -1.87 4.01 4.72
N VAL A 239 -0.88 4.73 4.17
CA VAL A 239 0.50 4.24 4.04
C VAL A 239 1.10 4.01 5.42
N HIS A 240 1.02 4.98 6.33
CA HIS A 240 1.53 4.88 7.70
C HIS A 240 0.92 3.72 8.47
N ASP A 241 -0.41 3.61 8.49
CA ASP A 241 -1.14 2.55 9.18
C ASP A 241 -0.72 1.18 8.65
N THR A 242 -0.56 1.05 7.33
CA THR A 242 -0.19 -0.22 6.70
C THR A 242 1.27 -0.60 6.98
N VAL A 243 2.19 0.36 6.96
CA VAL A 243 3.58 0.16 7.36
C VAL A 243 3.67 -0.29 8.81
N ASN A 244 2.93 0.38 9.71
CA ASN A 244 2.93 0.07 11.14
C ASN A 244 2.29 -1.31 11.41
N ARG A 245 1.19 -1.63 10.73
CA ARG A 245 0.58 -2.98 10.72
C ARG A 245 1.58 -4.07 10.30
N TYR A 246 2.50 -3.74 9.40
CA TYR A 246 3.56 -4.65 8.97
C TYR A 246 4.85 -4.59 9.78
N GLY A 247 4.77 -4.11 11.03
CA GLY A 247 5.86 -4.14 11.99
C GLY A 247 6.93 -3.07 11.75
N GLY A 248 6.57 -2.00 11.04
CA GLY A 248 7.44 -0.88 10.73
C GLY A 248 8.31 -1.10 9.49
N LEU A 249 8.93 -0.01 9.02
CA LEU A 249 9.88 0.00 7.93
C LEU A 249 11.14 -0.76 8.31
N ILE A 250 11.69 -1.49 7.34
CA ILE A 250 13.07 -1.97 7.41
C ILE A 250 13.97 -0.74 7.28
N ASP A 251 14.81 -0.49 8.28
CA ASP A 251 15.80 0.58 8.20
C ASP A 251 16.96 0.10 7.30
N PRO A 252 17.18 0.73 6.14
CA PRO A 252 18.23 0.31 5.21
C PRO A 252 19.64 0.53 5.77
N ASP A 253 19.81 1.35 6.80
CA ASP A 253 21.09 1.77 7.34
C ASP A 253 21.45 1.05 8.67
N THR A 254 20.64 0.05 9.10
CA THR A 254 20.92 -0.78 10.28
C THR A 254 20.92 -2.28 9.95
N ASP A 255 21.68 -3.09 10.70
CA ASP A 255 21.71 -4.56 10.58
C ASP A 255 20.39 -5.19 11.11
N GLY A 256 19.32 -5.02 10.35
CA GLY A 256 18.00 -5.62 10.64
C GLY A 256 17.18 -4.85 11.68
N GLY A 257 17.44 -3.57 11.89
CA GLY A 257 16.58 -2.69 12.67
C GLY A 257 15.30 -2.34 11.91
N PHE A 258 14.24 -2.09 12.67
CA PHE A 258 12.96 -1.65 12.14
C PHE A 258 12.53 -0.38 12.85
N ARG A 259 11.89 0.53 12.12
CA ARG A 259 11.29 1.75 12.69
C ARG A 259 9.85 1.93 12.24
N TYR A 260 9.00 2.30 13.17
CA TYR A 260 7.63 2.69 12.85
C TYR A 260 7.63 4.07 12.20
N THR A 261 6.70 4.29 11.28
CA THR A 261 6.51 5.62 10.70
C THR A 261 5.54 6.39 11.58
N SER A 262 5.97 7.54 12.08
CA SER A 262 5.08 8.51 12.70
C SER A 262 4.27 9.18 11.60
N GLY A 263 2.94 9.11 11.69
CA GLY A 263 2.13 10.20 11.14
C GLY A 263 2.51 11.53 11.82
N PRO A 264 2.10 12.69 11.29
CA PRO A 264 2.41 13.99 11.88
C PRO A 264 1.99 14.12 13.36
N ASP A 265 1.09 13.26 13.83
CA ASP A 265 0.80 13.09 15.24
C ASP A 265 1.05 11.62 15.65
N GLU A 266 1.29 11.38 16.95
CA GLU A 266 0.49 10.36 17.67
C GLU A 266 1.13 8.98 18.02
N LEU A 267 2.45 8.78 18.06
CA LEU A 267 3.02 7.70 18.91
C LEU A 267 3.37 8.25 20.30
N VAL A 268 2.73 7.69 21.35
CA VAL A 268 3.01 8.06 22.75
C VAL A 268 3.63 6.86 23.48
N LEU A 269 4.80 7.06 24.08
CA LEU A 269 5.46 6.08 24.93
C LEU A 269 4.98 6.25 26.37
N LEU A 270 4.32 5.24 26.95
CA LEU A 270 4.02 5.21 28.38
C LEU A 270 5.16 4.52 29.15
N ARG A 271 5.66 5.20 30.17
CA ARG A 271 6.61 4.66 31.15
C ARG A 271 5.94 4.58 32.51
N TYR A 272 6.10 3.47 33.22
CA TYR A 272 5.62 3.36 34.60
C TYR A 272 6.53 2.53 35.51
N TRP A 273 6.54 2.85 36.81
CA TRP A 273 7.41 2.24 37.82
C TRP A 273 6.92 2.52 39.26
N SER A 274 7.45 1.82 40.27
CA SER A 274 7.03 1.93 41.69
C SER A 274 7.98 2.78 42.56
N ASP A 275 9.26 2.92 42.19
CA ASP A 275 10.23 3.71 42.96
C ASP A 275 10.23 5.20 42.58
N PRO A 276 9.94 6.16 43.47
CA PRO A 276 10.00 7.60 43.16
C PRO A 276 11.35 8.10 42.57
N ALA A 277 12.45 7.34 42.66
CA ALA A 277 13.74 7.70 42.08
C ALA A 277 13.75 7.61 40.52
N GLY A 278 13.68 8.77 39.87
CA GLY A 278 13.53 8.92 38.40
C GLY A 278 14.71 8.51 37.50
N THR A 279 15.58 7.58 37.89
CA THR A 279 16.63 7.04 37.01
C THR A 279 16.53 5.53 36.90
N ALA A 280 15.91 5.07 35.80
CA ALA A 280 15.84 3.69 35.33
C ALA A 280 15.69 2.63 36.45
N PRO A 281 14.60 2.71 37.24
CA PRO A 281 14.37 1.73 38.30
C PRO A 281 14.21 0.34 37.68
N SER A 282 14.54 -0.70 38.45
CA SER A 282 14.62 -2.09 37.97
C SER A 282 13.28 -2.67 37.50
N ASP A 283 12.18 -2.02 37.86
CA ASP A 283 10.81 -2.38 37.55
C ASP A 283 10.17 -1.45 36.49
N LEU A 284 10.97 -0.57 35.86
CA LEU A 284 10.49 0.32 34.82
C LEU A 284 9.95 -0.48 33.63
N THR A 285 8.66 -0.29 33.36
CA THR A 285 8.00 -0.88 32.20
C THR A 285 7.67 0.19 31.17
N VAL A 286 7.74 -0.18 29.89
CA VAL A 286 7.59 0.72 28.74
C VAL A 286 6.62 0.10 27.75
N ILE A 287 5.58 0.85 27.38
CA ILE A 287 4.54 0.43 26.43
C ILE A 287 4.40 1.50 25.34
N PHE A 288 4.35 1.08 24.08
CA PHE A 288 4.01 1.95 22.96
C PHE A 288 2.48 2.03 22.84
N ILE A 289 1.93 3.24 22.81
CA ILE A 289 0.51 3.49 22.63
C ILE A 289 0.27 3.83 21.17
N ASP A 290 -0.65 3.07 20.56
CA ASP A 290 -1.12 3.34 19.20
C ASP A 290 -1.89 4.68 19.16
N PRO A 291 -1.62 5.51 18.15
CA PRO A 291 -2.32 6.75 17.88
C PRO A 291 -3.85 6.73 18.02
N GLY A 292 -4.51 5.71 17.45
CA GLY A 292 -5.97 5.61 17.35
C GLY A 292 -6.66 5.41 18.70
N VAL A 293 -5.90 5.37 19.79
CA VAL A 293 -6.31 5.11 21.17
C VAL A 293 -6.41 6.42 21.97
N GLN A 294 -6.68 7.55 21.30
CA GLN A 294 -6.60 8.91 21.87
C GLN A 294 -7.49 9.20 23.09
N TYR A 295 -8.36 8.28 23.52
CA TYR A 295 -9.35 8.55 24.57
C TYR A 295 -9.35 7.57 25.74
N LEU A 296 -8.33 6.72 25.85
CA LEU A 296 -8.23 5.81 27.00
C LEU A 296 -7.49 6.48 28.17
N ASP A 297 -8.11 6.46 29.36
CA ASP A 297 -7.40 6.58 30.64
C ASP A 297 -6.62 5.26 30.87
N ILE A 298 -5.59 5.04 30.03
CA ILE A 298 -4.74 3.83 30.03
C ILE A 298 -4.20 3.58 31.43
N ILE A 299 -3.90 4.65 32.17
CA ILE A 299 -3.41 4.64 33.54
C ILE A 299 -4.32 3.82 34.47
N ARG A 300 -5.64 3.79 34.24
CA ARG A 300 -6.60 3.06 35.10
C ARG A 300 -6.75 1.58 34.83
N HIS A 301 -6.27 1.09 33.69
CA HIS A 301 -6.56 -0.28 33.22
C HIS A 301 -5.30 -1.10 32.92
N VAL A 302 -4.11 -0.59 33.26
CA VAL A 302 -2.88 -1.40 33.22
C VAL A 302 -2.96 -2.42 34.36
N LEU A 303 -3.23 -3.69 34.04
CA LEU A 303 -2.82 -4.80 34.92
C LEU A 303 -1.29 -4.83 34.94
N PHE A 304 -0.60 -5.12 36.04
CA PHE A 304 0.85 -4.93 36.12
C PHE A 304 1.59 -6.28 36.01
N CYS A 305 2.78 -6.30 35.39
CA CYS A 305 3.52 -7.54 35.13
C CYS A 305 4.83 -7.63 35.88
N ASN A 306 5.13 -8.85 36.38
CA ASN A 306 6.41 -9.16 37.03
C ASN A 306 6.82 -8.14 38.11
N TRP A 307 5.83 -7.56 38.79
CA TRP A 307 6.10 -6.60 39.85
C TRP A 307 6.52 -7.32 41.13
N SER A 308 7.55 -6.78 41.76
CA SER A 308 8.14 -7.38 42.97
C SER A 308 7.19 -7.32 44.19
N THR A 309 6.10 -6.56 44.08
CA THR A 309 5.12 -6.30 45.12
C THR A 309 3.71 -6.41 44.56
N THR A 310 2.85 -7.18 45.22
CA THR A 310 1.40 -7.28 44.96
C THR A 310 0.61 -6.47 45.97
N GLY A 311 -0.63 -6.10 45.63
CA GLY A 311 -1.49 -5.30 46.50
C GLY A 311 -1.35 -3.79 46.24
N ASN A 312 -1.97 -2.98 47.10
CA ASN A 312 -2.10 -1.54 46.88
C ASN A 312 -0.74 -0.81 46.86
N THR A 313 -0.35 -0.29 45.70
CA THR A 313 0.99 0.21 45.41
C THR A 313 0.93 1.57 44.70
N ASP A 314 1.85 2.47 45.04
CA ASP A 314 2.03 3.72 44.32
C ASP A 314 2.74 3.46 42.98
N VAL A 315 2.12 3.90 41.89
CA VAL A 315 2.66 3.80 40.53
C VAL A 315 2.90 5.21 40.00
N TYR A 316 4.07 5.42 39.41
CA TYR A 316 4.44 6.65 38.72
C TYR A 316 4.34 6.44 37.22
N PHE A 317 3.78 7.41 36.48
CA PHE A 317 3.60 7.37 35.03
C PHE A 317 4.26 8.58 34.38
N GLN A 318 4.82 8.38 33.19
CA GLN A 318 5.32 9.46 32.36
C GLN A 318 5.13 9.11 30.89
N PHE A 319 4.58 10.04 30.12
CA PHE A 319 4.47 9.92 28.67
C PHE A 319 5.71 10.51 28.00
N LYS A 320 6.16 9.92 26.90
CA LYS A 320 7.06 10.57 25.95
C LYS A 320 6.41 10.65 24.58
N ASP A 321 6.54 11.80 23.93
CA ASP A 321 6.16 11.92 22.54
C ASP A 321 7.21 11.25 21.62
N ALA A 322 6.85 11.10 20.34
CA ALA A 322 7.74 10.57 19.31
C ALA A 322 9.04 11.38 19.10
N ARG A 323 9.14 12.60 19.66
CA ARG A 323 10.32 13.48 19.60
C ARG A 323 11.20 13.37 20.85
N GLY A 324 10.81 12.51 21.81
CA GLY A 324 11.53 12.26 23.05
C GLY A 324 11.23 13.23 24.19
N ASN A 325 10.31 14.18 24.01
CA ASN A 325 9.89 15.10 25.06
C ASN A 325 9.07 14.34 26.10
N SER A 326 9.32 14.59 27.38
CA SER A 326 8.66 13.89 28.48
C SER A 326 7.58 14.76 29.11
N SER A 327 6.44 14.16 29.44
CA SER A 327 5.43 14.80 30.29
C SER A 327 5.93 14.97 31.73
N SER A 328 5.18 15.73 32.52
CA SER A 328 5.28 15.63 33.98
C SER A 328 5.01 14.19 34.44
N VAL A 329 5.63 13.81 35.55
CA VAL A 329 5.35 12.53 36.20
C VAL A 329 4.01 12.61 36.92
N ILE A 330 3.15 11.63 36.68
CA ILE A 330 1.85 11.47 37.32
C ILE A 330 1.99 10.35 38.36
N LYS A 331 1.37 10.49 39.52
CA LYS A 331 1.32 9.44 40.55
C LYS A 331 -0.12 8.93 40.68
N GLY A 332 -0.30 7.62 40.70
CA GLY A 332 -1.56 6.97 41.07
C GLY A 332 -1.33 5.81 42.05
N ASN A 333 -2.41 5.27 42.59
CA ASN A 333 -2.40 4.21 43.59
C ASN A 333 -3.29 3.07 43.07
N PHE A 334 -2.71 1.87 42.96
CA PHE A 334 -3.31 0.75 42.22
C PHE A 334 -3.17 -0.56 42.97
N ASP A 335 -4.17 -1.43 42.83
CA ASP A 335 -4.10 -2.82 43.30
C ASP A 335 -3.43 -3.69 42.24
N ILE A 336 -2.34 -4.35 42.61
CA ILE A 336 -1.43 -5.02 41.69
C ILE A 336 -1.55 -6.53 41.84
N ASP A 337 -1.98 -7.19 40.76
CA ASP A 337 -2.03 -8.64 40.66
C ASP A 337 -0.76 -9.23 40.02
N ALA A 338 -0.49 -10.51 40.31
CA ALA A 338 0.67 -11.24 39.80
C ALA A 338 0.40 -11.83 38.40
N VAL A 339 0.30 -10.99 37.37
CA VAL A 339 0.24 -11.45 35.97
C VAL A 339 1.66 -11.61 35.42
N ILE A 340 1.92 -12.71 34.68
CA ILE A 340 3.28 -13.11 34.24
C ILE A 340 3.47 -13.18 32.72
N ALA A 341 2.40 -13.02 31.93
CA ALA A 341 2.46 -13.07 30.47
C ALA A 341 1.45 -12.10 29.81
N PRO A 342 1.69 -11.65 28.56
CA PRO A 342 0.70 -10.92 27.77
C PRO A 342 -0.62 -11.68 27.67
N PRO A 343 -1.76 -11.00 27.45
CA PRO A 343 -3.04 -11.67 27.26
C PRO A 343 -2.98 -12.55 26.02
N ALA A 344 -3.78 -13.63 26.01
CA ALA A 344 -4.05 -14.36 24.78
C ALA A 344 -4.78 -13.46 23.76
N ASP A 345 -4.61 -13.78 22.48
CA ASP A 345 -5.31 -13.08 21.39
C ASP A 345 -6.83 -13.08 21.64
N PRO A 346 -7.52 -11.94 21.39
CA PRO A 346 -8.97 -11.88 21.49
C PRO A 346 -9.66 -12.96 20.66
N GLY A 347 -10.91 -13.28 21.02
CA GLY A 347 -11.78 -14.03 20.13
C GLY A 347 -12.17 -13.22 18.88
N ALA A 348 -12.92 -13.85 17.97
CA ALA A 348 -13.44 -13.16 16.79
C ALA A 348 -14.32 -11.96 17.16
N ILE A 349 -14.15 -10.84 16.45
CA ILE A 349 -15.00 -9.66 16.59
C ILE A 349 -16.41 -9.98 16.11
N VAL A 350 -17.40 -9.66 16.93
CA VAL A 350 -18.83 -9.79 16.65
C VAL A 350 -19.42 -8.41 16.39
N GLY A 351 -20.03 -8.24 15.23
CA GLY A 351 -20.77 -7.03 14.84
C GLY A 351 -21.11 -7.05 13.34
N PRO A 352 -21.76 -5.99 12.82
CA PRO A 352 -22.14 -5.92 11.41
C PRO A 352 -20.94 -5.87 10.46
N LEU A 353 -20.91 -6.73 9.44
CA LEU A 353 -19.86 -6.72 8.42
C LEU A 353 -20.00 -5.59 7.38
N ALA A 354 -21.21 -5.03 7.24
CA ALA A 354 -21.53 -3.97 6.28
C ALA A 354 -22.43 -2.91 6.94
N PRO A 355 -21.89 -2.15 7.90
CA PRO A 355 -22.68 -1.17 8.64
C PRO A 355 -23.07 0.04 7.78
N PRO A 356 -24.27 0.61 7.94
CA PRO A 356 -24.69 1.79 7.18
C PRO A 356 -23.85 3.03 7.51
N PHE A 357 -23.48 3.79 6.48
CA PHE A 357 -22.83 5.09 6.65
C PHE A 357 -23.69 6.04 7.51
N GLY A 358 -23.06 6.72 8.47
CA GLY A 358 -23.71 7.65 9.38
C GLY A 358 -24.56 7.00 10.48
N SER A 359 -24.49 5.67 10.63
CA SER A 359 -25.16 4.94 11.72
C SER A 359 -24.23 4.70 12.91
N THR A 360 -24.80 4.44 14.06
CA THR A 360 -24.07 3.98 15.25
C THR A 360 -24.19 2.46 15.36
N GLN A 361 -23.07 1.78 15.58
CA GLN A 361 -22.99 0.32 15.66
C GLN A 361 -22.20 -0.13 16.87
N GLU A 362 -22.45 -1.37 17.31
CA GLU A 362 -21.74 -2.00 18.42
C GLU A 362 -20.93 -3.20 17.93
N TYR A 363 -19.70 -3.31 18.44
CA TYR A 363 -18.80 -4.43 18.19
C TYR A 363 -18.28 -4.98 19.51
N SER A 364 -18.01 -6.29 19.58
CA SER A 364 -17.50 -6.92 20.80
C SER A 364 -16.62 -8.14 20.53
N VAL A 365 -15.84 -8.54 21.53
CA VAL A 365 -15.11 -9.81 21.60
C VAL A 365 -15.38 -10.50 22.93
N PRO A 366 -15.23 -11.84 23.03
CA PRO A 366 -15.24 -12.52 24.31
C PRO A 366 -14.18 -11.95 25.27
N ALA A 367 -14.55 -11.75 26.54
CA ALA A 367 -13.62 -11.28 27.57
C ALA A 367 -12.56 -12.36 27.87
N GLY A 368 -11.29 -11.96 27.83
CA GLY A 368 -10.14 -12.81 28.13
C GLY A 368 -9.78 -12.74 29.61
N PRO A 369 -9.39 -13.87 30.25
CA PRO A 369 -9.18 -13.94 31.70
C PRO A 369 -8.03 -13.06 32.22
N ASP A 370 -7.06 -12.68 31.38
CA ASP A 370 -5.88 -11.88 31.75
C ASP A 370 -5.81 -10.54 30.98
N ALA A 371 -6.91 -10.11 30.35
CA ALA A 371 -7.00 -8.85 29.63
C ALA A 371 -7.36 -7.72 30.61
N GLY A 372 -6.46 -6.75 30.76
CA GLY A 372 -6.68 -5.55 31.58
C GLY A 372 -7.46 -4.46 30.84
N ALA A 373 -7.23 -4.36 29.54
CA ALA A 373 -7.99 -3.52 28.62
C ALA A 373 -7.99 -4.10 27.21
N TYR A 374 -8.84 -3.52 26.38
CA TYR A 374 -8.89 -3.74 24.94
C TYR A 374 -8.64 -2.43 24.24
N VAL A 375 -7.93 -2.51 23.13
CA VAL A 375 -7.75 -1.39 22.21
C VAL A 375 -8.45 -1.71 20.91
N TRP A 376 -9.37 -0.83 20.52
CA TRP A 376 -10.08 -0.90 19.27
C TRP A 376 -9.42 0.00 18.23
N VAL A 377 -9.11 -0.57 17.07
CA VAL A 377 -8.55 0.12 15.91
C VAL A 377 -9.67 0.34 14.91
N LEU A 378 -10.13 1.57 14.78
CA LEU A 378 -11.27 1.91 13.94
C LEU A 378 -10.87 2.16 12.48
N PRO A 379 -11.72 1.82 11.50
CA PRO A 379 -11.55 2.29 10.13
C PRO A 379 -11.46 3.81 10.05
N THR A 380 -10.71 4.33 9.09
CA THR A 380 -10.58 5.78 8.85
C THR A 380 -11.96 6.43 8.69
N GLY A 381 -12.17 7.55 9.39
CA GLY A 381 -13.42 8.31 9.38
C GLY A 381 -14.50 7.79 10.33
N TRP A 382 -14.33 6.60 10.91
CA TRP A 382 -15.17 6.16 12.03
C TRP A 382 -14.73 6.84 13.31
N THR A 383 -15.68 7.06 14.21
CA THR A 383 -15.41 7.64 15.53
C THR A 383 -16.01 6.76 16.62
N GLY A 384 -15.36 6.71 17.77
CA GLY A 384 -15.78 5.86 18.88
C GLY A 384 -14.59 5.52 19.75
N SER A 385 -14.83 5.16 21.00
CA SER A 385 -13.75 4.74 21.90
C SER A 385 -14.28 3.80 22.98
N SER A 386 -13.45 2.84 23.37
CA SER A 386 -13.70 1.95 24.50
C SER A 386 -12.40 1.26 24.91
N SER A 387 -12.26 1.02 26.22
CA SER A 387 -11.17 0.19 26.82
C SER A 387 -11.64 -1.22 27.16
N THR A 388 -12.91 -1.52 26.89
CA THR A 388 -13.51 -2.80 27.26
C THR A 388 -13.65 -3.72 26.06
N ASN A 389 -14.03 -4.97 26.30
CA ASN A 389 -14.26 -5.96 25.25
C ASN A 389 -15.49 -5.67 24.36
N ASN A 390 -16.14 -4.50 24.52
CA ASN A 390 -17.16 -3.96 23.61
C ASN A 390 -16.78 -2.54 23.20
N ILE A 391 -17.30 -2.07 22.05
CA ILE A 391 -17.20 -0.68 21.61
C ILE A 391 -18.46 -0.26 20.86
N THR A 392 -18.87 0.99 21.05
CA THR A 392 -19.85 1.67 20.20
C THR A 392 -19.14 2.66 19.30
N VAL A 393 -19.46 2.63 18.01
CA VAL A 393 -18.81 3.45 16.98
C VAL A 393 -19.84 4.12 16.08
N ASP A 394 -19.57 5.36 15.68
CA ASP A 394 -20.25 6.05 14.60
C ASP A 394 -19.51 5.76 13.29
N VAL A 395 -20.28 5.24 12.34
CA VAL A 395 -19.78 4.69 11.08
C VAL A 395 -19.54 5.81 10.08
N GLY A 396 -18.27 6.07 9.83
CA GLY A 396 -17.80 6.97 8.78
C GLY A 396 -17.74 6.33 7.40
N ASN A 397 -17.09 7.03 6.47
CA ASN A 397 -16.97 6.57 5.09
C ASN A 397 -16.08 5.31 5.02
N VAL A 398 -16.61 4.22 4.48
CA VAL A 398 -15.90 2.94 4.37
C VAL A 398 -15.43 2.72 2.95
N ASN A 399 -14.20 2.22 2.79
CA ASN A 399 -13.65 1.79 1.51
C ASN A 399 -13.57 0.26 1.47
N ASN A 400 -13.52 -0.32 0.27
CA ASN A 400 -13.29 -1.77 0.16
C ASN A 400 -11.91 -2.13 0.72
N GLY A 401 -11.89 -3.00 1.74
CA GLY A 401 -10.68 -3.38 2.46
C GLY A 401 -10.45 -2.62 3.77
N SER A 402 -11.38 -1.76 4.20
CA SER A 402 -11.39 -1.22 5.57
C SER A 402 -11.54 -2.34 6.60
N GLN A 403 -10.79 -2.29 7.70
CA GLN A 403 -10.82 -3.31 8.77
C GLN A 403 -11.07 -2.65 10.12
N LEU A 404 -11.90 -3.28 10.95
CA LEU A 404 -12.01 -3.01 12.37
C LEU A 404 -11.09 -3.98 13.11
N GLY A 405 -10.18 -3.48 13.94
CA GLY A 405 -9.24 -4.29 14.71
C GLY A 405 -9.50 -4.23 16.21
N VAL A 406 -9.11 -5.28 16.93
CA VAL A 406 -9.02 -5.25 18.39
C VAL A 406 -7.85 -6.11 18.90
N TYR A 407 -7.13 -5.62 19.89
CA TYR A 407 -6.15 -6.40 20.65
C TYR A 407 -6.36 -6.19 22.15
N ALA A 408 -5.93 -7.18 22.94
CA ALA A 408 -5.97 -7.11 24.39
C ALA A 408 -4.61 -6.66 24.93
N LEU A 409 -4.63 -5.93 26.04
CA LEU A 409 -3.41 -5.53 26.75
C LEU A 409 -3.49 -5.82 28.24
N ASN A 410 -2.33 -6.15 28.78
CA ASN A 410 -2.02 -6.06 30.19
C ASN A 410 -0.59 -5.51 30.33
N GLY A 411 -0.07 -5.43 31.55
CA GLY A 411 1.25 -4.86 31.82
C GLY A 411 2.40 -5.74 31.38
N CYS A 412 2.13 -6.98 30.97
CA CYS A 412 3.14 -7.87 30.41
C CYS A 412 3.32 -7.64 28.91
N GLY A 413 2.36 -6.97 28.27
CA GLY A 413 2.38 -6.65 26.86
C GLY A 413 1.00 -6.71 26.22
N GLN A 414 0.99 -6.62 24.90
CA GLN A 414 -0.19 -6.76 24.07
C GLN A 414 -0.26 -8.15 23.44
N SER A 415 -1.47 -8.59 23.13
CA SER A 415 -1.72 -9.74 22.23
C SER A 415 -1.49 -9.36 20.75
N ASP A 416 -1.65 -10.32 19.83
CA ASP A 416 -1.84 -9.99 18.42
C ASP A 416 -3.22 -9.35 18.20
N THR A 417 -3.34 -8.59 17.10
CA THR A 417 -4.60 -7.93 16.71
C THR A 417 -5.48 -8.87 15.90
N VAL A 418 -6.73 -8.98 16.32
CA VAL A 418 -7.80 -9.64 15.57
C VAL A 418 -8.51 -8.62 14.71
N PHE A 419 -8.72 -8.92 13.43
CA PHE A 419 -9.37 -8.03 12.48
C PHE A 419 -10.72 -8.58 12.01
N LEU A 420 -11.63 -7.65 11.73
CA LEU A 420 -12.88 -7.86 11.03
C LEU A 420 -12.85 -7.03 9.74
N ASP A 421 -12.94 -7.70 8.60
CA ASP A 421 -13.09 -7.02 7.32
C ASP A 421 -14.46 -6.35 7.23
N ILE A 422 -14.46 -5.04 7.00
CA ILE A 422 -15.67 -4.26 6.80
C ILE A 422 -15.88 -4.08 5.30
N SER A 423 -17.01 -4.58 4.82
CA SER A 423 -17.43 -4.40 3.43
C SER A 423 -18.22 -3.12 3.30
N THR A 424 -17.95 -2.34 2.26
CA THR A 424 -19.01 -1.48 1.71
C THR A 424 -20.08 -2.41 1.17
N GLY A 425 -21.34 -2.24 1.57
CA GLY A 425 -22.42 -2.80 0.76
C GLY A 425 -22.24 -2.29 -0.66
N PHE A 426 -22.24 -3.17 -1.66
CA PHE A 426 -21.96 -2.83 -3.06
C PHE A 426 -22.77 -1.61 -3.54
N MET A 427 -22.17 -0.43 -3.51
CA MET A 427 -22.66 0.75 -4.23
C MET A 427 -21.96 0.76 -5.59
N GLU A 428 -22.44 -0.03 -6.56
CA GLU A 428 -21.99 0.12 -7.95
C GLU A 428 -22.51 1.47 -8.48
N ARG A 429 -21.67 2.51 -8.44
CA ARG A 429 -21.88 3.74 -9.20
C ARG A 429 -21.58 3.45 -10.68
N MET A 430 -22.63 3.34 -11.51
CA MET A 430 -22.53 3.66 -12.94
C MET A 430 -23.59 4.71 -13.29
N SER A 431 -23.21 5.62 -14.18
CA SER A 431 -23.96 6.81 -14.56
C SER A 431 -25.33 6.52 -15.16
N GLY A 432 -26.35 7.25 -14.70
CA GLY A 432 -27.64 7.40 -15.37
C GLY A 432 -28.77 6.62 -14.68
N GLU A 433 -29.48 7.31 -13.78
CA GLU A 433 -30.59 6.83 -12.93
C GLU A 433 -30.22 5.70 -11.94
N LEU A 434 -30.13 6.08 -10.66
CA LEU A 434 -29.68 5.23 -9.55
C LEU A 434 -30.79 4.25 -9.13
N VAL A 435 -30.78 3.04 -9.69
CA VAL A 435 -31.53 1.93 -9.08
C VAL A 435 -30.71 1.31 -7.95
N THR A 436 -31.22 1.28 -6.73
CA THR A 436 -30.52 0.74 -5.54
C THR A 436 -31.22 -0.50 -4.97
N LEU A 437 -30.45 -1.41 -4.36
CA LEU A 437 -30.95 -2.58 -3.65
C LEU A 437 -30.56 -2.50 -2.17
N TYR A 438 -31.54 -2.57 -1.26
CA TYR A 438 -31.26 -2.59 0.17
C TYR A 438 -32.27 -3.44 0.97
N PRO A 439 -31.83 -4.28 1.92
CA PRO A 439 -30.43 -4.58 2.27
C PRO A 439 -29.78 -5.59 1.31
N SER A 440 -28.45 -5.59 1.23
CA SER A 440 -27.62 -6.62 0.58
C SER A 440 -26.30 -6.77 1.36
N PRO A 441 -26.02 -7.92 2.00
CA PRO A 441 -26.83 -9.15 2.03
C PRO A 441 -28.22 -9.00 2.68
N THR A 442 -29.14 -9.91 2.38
CA THR A 442 -30.53 -9.92 2.86
C THR A 442 -30.96 -11.32 3.32
N THR A 443 -31.87 -11.40 4.29
CA THR A 443 -32.58 -12.65 4.67
C THR A 443 -33.70 -13.01 3.69
N GLY A 444 -33.70 -12.42 2.49
CA GLY A 444 -34.67 -12.69 1.43
C GLY A 444 -35.47 -11.48 0.98
N GLN A 445 -35.73 -10.49 1.83
CA GLN A 445 -36.48 -9.29 1.46
C GLN A 445 -35.58 -8.07 1.26
N PHE A 446 -35.75 -7.37 0.14
CA PHE A 446 -35.01 -6.14 -0.15
C PHE A 446 -35.82 -5.20 -1.04
N GLN A 447 -35.57 -3.90 -0.88
CA GLN A 447 -36.17 -2.84 -1.67
C GLN A 447 -35.34 -2.60 -2.93
N VAL A 448 -36.04 -2.48 -4.06
CA VAL A 448 -35.52 -1.94 -5.32
C VAL A 448 -36.03 -0.51 -5.43
N SER A 449 -35.16 0.48 -5.25
CA SER A 449 -35.53 1.91 -5.23
C SER A 449 -34.92 2.64 -6.42
N GLY A 450 -35.49 3.79 -6.81
CA GLY A 450 -35.00 4.59 -7.95
C GLY A 450 -35.53 4.12 -9.31
N ILE A 451 -36.72 3.52 -9.29
CA ILE A 451 -37.44 3.09 -10.49
C ILE A 451 -38.22 4.28 -11.05
N HIS A 452 -38.22 4.47 -12.37
CA HIS A 452 -39.01 5.51 -13.03
C HIS A 452 -39.79 4.95 -14.23
N GLY A 453 -41.03 5.43 -14.39
CA GLY A 453 -41.92 4.96 -15.46
C GLY A 453 -42.27 3.48 -15.35
N ASN A 454 -42.54 2.84 -16.48
CA ASN A 454 -42.79 1.40 -16.53
C ASN A 454 -41.46 0.62 -16.52
N ALA A 455 -41.25 -0.17 -15.48
CA ALA A 455 -40.03 -0.92 -15.26
C ALA A 455 -40.27 -2.43 -15.25
N ARG A 456 -39.34 -3.18 -15.83
CA ARG A 456 -39.31 -4.65 -15.75
C ARG A 456 -38.12 -5.09 -14.91
N ILE A 457 -38.37 -5.85 -13.84
CA ILE A 457 -37.35 -6.39 -12.93
C ILE A 457 -37.22 -7.89 -13.19
N LEU A 458 -36.03 -8.32 -13.60
CA LEU A 458 -35.67 -9.72 -13.83
C LEU A 458 -34.66 -10.16 -12.77
N VAL A 459 -34.94 -11.25 -12.07
CA VAL A 459 -34.04 -11.85 -11.08
C VAL A 459 -33.51 -13.16 -11.62
N TYR A 460 -32.19 -13.34 -11.57
CA TYR A 460 -31.50 -14.52 -12.05
C TYR A 460 -30.78 -15.24 -10.90
N SER A 461 -30.78 -16.57 -10.95
CA SER A 461 -29.88 -17.40 -10.13
C SER A 461 -28.42 -17.19 -10.53
N SER A 462 -27.50 -17.65 -9.69
CA SER A 462 -26.06 -17.72 -10.01
C SER A 462 -25.73 -18.53 -11.27
N ASN A 463 -26.61 -19.45 -11.67
CA ASN A 463 -26.49 -20.26 -12.88
C ASN A 463 -27.19 -19.61 -14.10
N GLY A 464 -27.72 -18.39 -13.97
CA GLY A 464 -28.33 -17.63 -15.06
C GLY A 464 -29.80 -17.97 -15.34
N GLN A 465 -30.46 -18.77 -14.51
CA GLN A 465 -31.89 -19.07 -14.65
C GLN A 465 -32.74 -17.90 -14.13
N VAL A 466 -33.78 -17.49 -14.87
CA VAL A 466 -34.74 -16.47 -14.40
C VAL A 466 -35.62 -17.06 -13.30
N ILE A 467 -35.60 -16.44 -12.12
CA ILE A 467 -36.34 -16.83 -10.92
C ILE A 467 -37.60 -15.95 -10.75
N ARG A 468 -37.49 -14.67 -11.11
CA ARG A 468 -38.61 -13.71 -11.12
C ARG A 468 -38.53 -12.83 -12.35
N ASP A 469 -39.70 -12.46 -12.86
CA ASP A 469 -39.88 -11.52 -13.96
C ASP A 469 -41.12 -10.67 -13.64
N LEU A 470 -40.88 -9.42 -13.25
CA LEU A 470 -41.88 -8.55 -12.65
C LEU A 470 -41.99 -7.27 -13.48
N GLN A 471 -43.19 -6.70 -13.54
CA GLN A 471 -43.41 -5.36 -14.07
C GLN A 471 -43.96 -4.47 -12.96
N THR A 472 -43.44 -3.25 -12.86
CA THR A 472 -43.87 -2.26 -11.86
C THR A 472 -43.84 -0.86 -12.43
N VAL A 473 -44.73 -0.01 -11.92
CA VAL A 473 -44.74 1.45 -12.14
C VAL A 473 -44.43 2.22 -10.86
N GLN A 474 -44.14 1.51 -9.77
CA GLN A 474 -43.81 2.10 -8.48
C GLN A 474 -42.34 2.56 -8.47
N GLU A 475 -42.07 3.70 -7.84
CA GLU A 475 -40.70 4.25 -7.72
C GLU A 475 -39.79 3.42 -6.79
N ALA A 476 -40.41 2.61 -5.93
CA ALA A 476 -39.76 1.60 -5.12
C ALA A 476 -40.60 0.31 -5.12
N TYR A 477 -39.95 -0.85 -5.13
CA TYR A 477 -40.60 -2.16 -5.14
C TYR A 477 -39.92 -3.12 -4.17
N THR A 478 -40.69 -3.75 -3.29
CA THR A 478 -40.18 -4.77 -2.36
C THR A 478 -40.13 -6.12 -3.05
N LEU A 479 -38.94 -6.71 -3.12
CA LEU A 479 -38.71 -8.00 -3.74
C LEU A 479 -38.38 -9.04 -2.67
N ASP A 480 -39.06 -10.18 -2.75
CA ASP A 480 -38.98 -11.27 -1.79
C ASP A 480 -38.42 -12.55 -2.43
N LEU A 481 -37.22 -12.93 -1.97
CA LEU A 481 -36.49 -14.16 -2.24
C LEU A 481 -36.31 -15.01 -0.98
N SER A 482 -37.14 -14.82 0.06
CA SER A 482 -37.04 -15.54 1.34
C SER A 482 -37.19 -17.07 1.19
N ASN A 483 -37.82 -17.52 0.11
CA ASN A 483 -37.99 -18.94 -0.21
C ASN A 483 -36.89 -19.50 -1.14
N GLU A 484 -35.92 -18.67 -1.54
CA GLU A 484 -34.83 -19.07 -2.42
C GLU A 484 -33.58 -19.44 -1.59
N VAL A 485 -32.68 -20.27 -2.14
CA VAL A 485 -31.49 -20.74 -1.41
C VAL A 485 -30.48 -19.63 -1.12
N ASN A 486 -29.64 -19.79 -0.10
CA ASN A 486 -28.54 -18.85 0.16
C ASN A 486 -27.62 -18.77 -1.07
N GLY A 487 -27.32 -17.56 -1.54
CA GLY A 487 -26.54 -17.38 -2.75
C GLY A 487 -26.58 -15.97 -3.33
N LEU A 488 -25.83 -15.77 -4.41
CA LEU A 488 -25.79 -14.52 -5.15
C LEU A 488 -26.83 -14.53 -6.27
N TYR A 489 -27.63 -13.46 -6.34
CA TYR A 489 -28.68 -13.27 -7.35
C TYR A 489 -28.34 -12.03 -8.17
N ALA A 490 -28.47 -12.13 -9.49
CA ALA A 490 -28.35 -10.99 -10.38
C ALA A 490 -29.72 -10.38 -10.64
N ILE A 491 -29.83 -9.06 -10.57
CA ILE A 491 -31.06 -8.32 -10.81
C ILE A 491 -30.85 -7.42 -12.01
N ARG A 492 -31.76 -7.48 -12.97
CA ARG A 492 -31.76 -6.60 -14.14
C ARG A 492 -33.05 -5.79 -14.13
N VAL A 493 -32.92 -4.47 -14.04
CA VAL A 493 -34.05 -3.53 -14.09
C VAL A 493 -34.03 -2.81 -15.43
N VAL A 494 -35.12 -2.89 -16.18
CA VAL A 494 -35.27 -2.29 -17.52
C VAL A 494 -36.33 -1.20 -17.45
N MET A 495 -35.96 0.04 -17.74
CA MET A 495 -36.82 1.23 -17.73
C MET A 495 -36.73 1.92 -19.08
N GLY A 496 -37.62 1.59 -20.01
CA GLY A 496 -37.51 2.06 -21.40
C GLY A 496 -36.19 1.62 -22.06
N ALA A 497 -35.31 2.57 -22.38
CA ALA A 497 -33.98 2.32 -22.94
C ALA A 497 -32.88 2.13 -21.87
N ALA A 498 -33.15 2.51 -20.61
CA ALA A 498 -32.22 2.36 -19.50
C ALA A 498 -32.25 0.93 -18.95
N ILE A 499 -31.07 0.36 -18.69
CA ILE A 499 -30.92 -0.99 -18.14
C ILE A 499 -29.91 -0.90 -16.98
N SER A 500 -30.36 -1.28 -15.78
CA SER A 500 -29.52 -1.42 -14.60
C SER A 500 -29.26 -2.89 -14.31
N HIS A 501 -28.01 -3.23 -13.98
CA HIS A 501 -27.60 -4.56 -13.54
C HIS A 501 -27.07 -4.46 -12.12
N LEU A 502 -27.65 -5.24 -11.22
CA LEU A 502 -27.40 -5.19 -9.78
C LEU A 502 -27.18 -6.61 -9.27
N LYS A 503 -26.63 -6.75 -8.07
CA LYS A 503 -26.45 -8.04 -7.41
C LYS A 503 -26.90 -7.96 -5.96
N VAL A 504 -27.59 -8.99 -5.50
CA VAL A 504 -27.99 -9.14 -4.11
C VAL A 504 -27.53 -10.50 -3.58
N MET A 505 -27.03 -10.51 -2.35
CA MET A 505 -26.67 -11.74 -1.66
C MET A 505 -27.80 -12.14 -0.71
N VAL A 506 -28.41 -13.30 -0.91
CA VAL A 506 -29.40 -13.86 0.02
C VAL A 506 -28.70 -14.78 1.00
N GLN A 507 -28.90 -14.55 2.29
CA GLN A 507 -28.35 -15.33 3.39
C GLN A 507 -29.37 -15.40 4.54
N HIS A 508 -30.03 -16.54 4.68
CA HIS A 508 -30.93 -16.89 5.79
C HIS A 508 -30.18 -17.27 7.06
#